data_AF-A0A382LL55-F1
#
_entry.id   AF-A0A382LL55-F1
#
_cell.length_a   1.000
_cell.length_b   1.000
_cell.length_c   1.000
_cell.angle_alpha   90.00
_cell.angle_beta   90.00
_cell.angle_gamma   90.00
#
_symmetry.space_group_name_H-M   'P 1'
#
loop_
_entity.id
_entity.type
_entity.pdbx_description
1 polymer ?
#
loop_
_entity_poly.entity_id
_entity_poly.type
_entity_poly.pdbx_seq_one_letter_code
_entity_poly.pdbx_strand_id
1 'polypeptide(L)'
;IQEIENEFGQQALRSSILTASKNYKNQLMWAFEFDEREALLSLTSRSTDLPGEVRSAAQEVQSVTELRQVLKTRADTSPEITEFLLNLPDPFQATIKEYVVEKFLNRFIPKFVYFDDYSSMRGRVSIQDMMERIESGDELDDADRSFMSLLTVAGIELVDLSDQTSFEFVTAQLEAAAINISSEVFRFWNQSDQLRVQFSLGAANPDDPAPLNRGSILHFRIWNDRHQVSVGFDQRSKGFVWFFSFISYFAHLRMEEEANLILLLDEPGLNLHAMAQADFLKFIEQRLATKSQVIYTTHSPFMIDSNNLQRVRMVQDLVDRGTIITRDTVSNDADTVYPLLVRLSYETAQTLFLAPHCLMVNSSADLVYIQVLGELAAAQGKTRLDPRWVVIPVGGANN
;
A
#
# COMPACT_ATOMS: atom_id res chain seq x y z
N ILE A 1 20.24 6.38 15.61
CA ILE A 1 20.83 6.81 16.90
C ILE A 1 22.34 6.96 16.76
N GLN A 2 23.11 5.88 16.56
CA GLN A 2 24.57 5.95 16.42
C GLN A 2 25.06 6.97 15.38
N GLU A 3 24.41 7.06 14.22
CA GLU A 3 24.76 8.05 13.19
C GLU A 3 24.63 9.49 13.68
N ILE A 4 23.56 9.80 14.42
CA ILE A 4 23.30 11.14 14.97
C ILE A 4 24.29 11.43 16.11
N GLU A 5 24.56 10.46 16.98
CA GLU A 5 25.52 10.61 18.09
C GLU A 5 26.97 10.76 17.59
N ASN A 6 27.32 10.12 16.48
CA ASN A 6 28.64 10.28 15.87
C ASN A 6 28.86 11.72 15.39
N GLU A 7 27.83 12.39 14.89
CA GLU A 7 27.94 13.76 14.38
C GLU A 7 27.76 14.82 15.48
N PHE A 8 26.76 14.66 16.34
CA PHE A 8 26.36 15.66 17.35
C PHE A 8 26.77 15.32 18.78
N GLY A 9 27.42 14.18 19.02
CA GLY A 9 27.86 13.72 20.34
C GLY A 9 26.90 12.73 21.02
N GLN A 10 27.43 11.92 21.95
CA GLN A 10 26.72 10.78 22.59
C GLN A 10 25.49 11.17 23.45
N GLN A 11 25.21 12.46 23.65
CA GLN A 11 24.08 12.93 24.47
C GLN A 11 23.12 13.87 23.71
N ALA A 12 23.30 14.03 22.40
CA ALA A 12 22.45 14.91 21.60
C ALA A 12 20.99 14.41 21.53
N LEU A 13 20.78 13.10 21.49
CA LEU A 13 19.46 12.46 21.61
C LEU A 13 19.23 11.98 23.04
N ARG A 14 18.14 12.44 23.67
CA ARG A 14 17.78 12.04 25.04
C ARG A 14 16.82 10.86 25.10
N SER A 15 16.18 10.53 23.97
CA SER A 15 15.24 9.42 23.85
C SER A 15 15.47 8.63 22.56
N SER A 16 15.25 7.32 22.62
CA SER A 16 15.22 6.43 21.46
C SER A 16 13.86 6.39 20.77
N ILE A 17 12.84 7.03 21.36
CA ILE A 17 11.49 7.12 20.81
C ILE A 17 11.38 8.42 20.01
N LEU A 18 11.14 8.27 18.72
CA LEU A 18 10.92 9.37 17.78
C LEU A 18 9.48 9.27 17.26
N THR A 19 8.75 10.38 17.31
CA THR A 19 7.37 10.41 16.83
C THR A 19 7.28 11.30 15.60
N ALA A 20 6.95 10.71 14.45
CA ALA A 20 6.54 11.45 13.27
C ALA A 20 5.01 11.57 13.25
N SER A 21 4.49 12.75 12.91
CA SER A 21 3.06 12.99 12.76
C SER A 21 2.81 13.87 11.54
N LYS A 22 1.66 13.68 10.89
CA LYS A 22 1.24 14.49 9.75
C LYS A 22 -0.13 15.08 10.07
N ASN A 23 -0.31 16.37 9.82
CA ASN A 23 -1.62 17.00 10.00
C ASN A 23 -2.46 16.89 8.71
N TYR A 24 -3.72 17.35 8.77
CA TYR A 24 -4.63 17.37 7.62
C TYR A 24 -4.17 18.28 6.46
N LYS A 25 -3.20 19.17 6.68
CA LYS A 25 -2.56 19.98 5.63
C LYS A 25 -1.34 19.30 5.03
N ASN A 26 -1.18 18.00 5.30
CA ASN A 26 -0.06 17.20 4.81
C ASN A 26 1.31 17.68 5.33
N GLN A 27 1.35 18.41 6.45
CA GLN A 27 2.60 18.90 7.05
C GLN A 27 3.15 17.86 8.02
N LEU A 28 4.38 17.44 7.77
CA LEU A 28 5.12 16.50 8.60
C LEU A 28 5.78 17.22 9.78
N MET A 29 5.62 16.67 10.97
CA MET A 29 6.23 17.14 12.20
C MET A 29 6.91 15.97 12.91
N TRP A 30 8.14 16.20 13.35
CA TRP A 30 8.89 15.27 14.19
C TRP A 30 8.94 15.78 15.63
N ALA A 31 8.57 14.92 16.57
CA ALA A 31 8.68 15.15 18.00
C ALA A 31 9.69 14.16 18.58
N PHE A 32 10.79 14.70 19.11
CA PHE A 32 11.83 13.94 19.79
C PHE A 32 12.60 14.82 20.77
N GLU A 33 13.13 14.20 21.81
CA GLU A 33 13.94 14.88 22.81
C GLU A 33 15.38 15.02 22.33
N PHE A 34 15.77 16.26 22.03
CA PHE A 34 17.08 16.60 21.48
C PHE A 34 17.68 17.80 22.20
N ASP A 35 18.93 17.66 22.61
CA ASP A 35 19.71 18.72 23.25
C ASP A 35 20.48 19.52 22.19
N GLU A 36 19.88 20.63 21.76
CA GLU A 36 20.47 21.48 20.73
C GLU A 36 21.75 22.17 21.20
N ARG A 37 21.88 22.47 22.50
CA ARG A 37 23.08 23.10 23.07
C ARG A 37 24.26 22.13 23.00
N GLU A 38 24.09 20.91 23.49
CA GLU A 38 25.15 19.88 23.44
C GLU A 38 25.54 19.56 21.99
N ALA A 39 24.55 19.47 21.09
CA ALA A 39 24.81 19.28 19.67
C ALA A 39 25.65 20.43 19.07
N LEU A 40 25.30 21.68 19.39
CA LEU A 40 26.05 22.86 18.95
C LEU A 40 27.48 22.88 19.48
N LEU A 41 27.68 22.55 20.76
CA LEU A 41 29.00 22.47 21.39
C LEU A 41 29.84 21.35 20.76
N SER A 42 29.26 20.18 20.50
CA SER A 42 29.96 19.08 19.83
C SER A 42 30.37 19.44 18.40
N LEU A 43 29.47 20.05 17.62
CA LEU A 43 29.77 20.49 16.25
C LEU A 43 30.91 21.52 16.21
N THR A 44 30.86 22.52 17.10
CA THR A 44 31.82 23.62 17.10
C THR A 44 33.17 23.25 17.70
N SER A 45 33.21 22.35 18.70
CA SER A 45 34.46 21.87 19.30
C SER A 45 35.24 20.91 18.38
N ARG A 46 34.53 20.12 17.56
CA ARG A 46 35.15 19.15 16.64
C ARG A 46 35.58 19.76 15.32
N SER A 47 34.97 20.86 14.89
CA SER A 47 35.31 21.49 13.62
C SER A 47 36.60 22.30 13.72
N THR A 48 37.62 21.87 12.96
CA THR A 48 38.89 22.60 12.79
C THR A 48 38.74 23.82 11.89
N ASP A 49 37.71 23.82 11.05
CA ASP A 49 37.56 24.76 9.93
C ASP A 49 36.72 25.98 10.33
N LEU A 50 36.15 25.98 11.53
CA LEU A 50 35.39 27.13 12.05
C LEU A 50 36.30 28.22 12.61
N PRO A 51 36.01 29.51 12.32
CA PRO A 51 36.71 30.63 12.95
C PRO A 51 36.67 30.56 14.48
N GLY A 52 37.74 31.01 15.15
CA GLY A 52 37.83 30.98 16.62
C GLY A 52 36.74 31.82 17.30
N GLU A 53 36.33 32.91 16.67
CA GLU A 53 35.24 33.78 17.15
C GLU A 53 33.87 33.10 17.10
N VAL A 54 33.61 32.31 16.05
CA VAL A 54 32.37 31.53 15.90
C VAL A 54 32.30 30.45 16.98
N ARG A 55 33.42 29.77 17.25
CA ARG A 55 33.52 28.76 18.33
C ARG A 55 33.27 29.35 19.71
N SER A 56 33.85 30.53 19.99
CA SER A 56 33.62 31.22 21.26
C SER A 56 32.16 31.66 21.42
N ALA A 57 31.56 32.25 20.37
CA ALA A 57 30.15 32.65 20.40
C ALA A 57 29.20 31.46 20.59
N ALA A 58 29.52 30.30 20.01
CA ALA A 58 28.73 29.08 20.16
C ALA A 58 28.70 28.53 21.59
N GLN A 59 29.69 28.86 22.44
CA GLN A 59 29.70 28.46 23.85
C GLN A 59 28.72 29.27 24.72
N GLU A 60 28.35 30.48 24.27
CA GLU A 60 27.52 31.44 25.02
C GLU A 60 26.02 31.32 24.71
N VAL A 61 25.64 30.56 23.68
CA VAL A 61 24.28 30.47 23.15
C VAL A 61 23.68 29.07 23.34
N GLN A 62 22.36 28.97 23.25
CA GLN A 62 21.62 27.71 23.44
C GLN A 62 21.20 27.05 22.13
N SER A 63 21.19 27.79 21.02
CA SER A 63 20.68 27.33 19.73
C SER A 63 21.45 27.92 18.54
N VAL A 64 21.31 27.28 17.38
CA VAL A 64 21.86 27.83 16.12
C VAL A 64 21.19 29.15 15.75
N THR A 65 19.90 29.31 16.06
CA THR A 65 19.18 30.57 15.80
C THR A 65 19.77 31.73 16.60
N GLU A 66 20.06 31.50 17.88
CA GLU A 66 20.74 32.48 18.74
C GLU A 66 22.16 32.75 18.25
N LEU A 67 22.92 31.70 17.89
CA LEU A 67 24.26 31.85 17.33
C LEU A 67 24.25 32.77 16.11
N ARG A 68 23.35 32.52 15.15
CA ARG A 68 23.21 33.33 13.95
C ARG A 68 22.87 34.78 14.27
N GLN A 69 22.04 35.03 15.28
CA GLN A 69 21.70 36.39 15.68
C GLN A 69 22.90 37.12 16.29
N VAL A 70 23.67 36.45 17.16
CA VAL A 70 24.90 37.00 17.76
C VAL A 70 25.93 37.29 16.66
N LEU A 71 26.15 36.35 15.73
CA LEU A 71 27.09 36.53 14.63
C LEU A 71 26.70 37.69 13.71
N LYS A 72 25.41 37.87 13.40
CA LYS A 72 24.94 39.03 12.60
C LYS A 72 25.29 40.36 13.25
N THR A 73 25.20 40.48 14.57
CA THR A 73 25.57 41.73 15.27
C THR A 73 27.08 41.98 15.30
N ARG A 74 27.89 40.95 15.10
CA ARG A 74 29.37 41.01 15.09
C ARG A 74 29.96 41.01 13.68
N ALA A 75 29.14 40.90 12.64
CA ALA A 75 29.57 40.80 11.24
C ALA A 75 30.38 42.03 10.80
N ASP A 76 29.93 43.24 11.16
CA ASP A 76 30.61 44.49 10.79
C ASP A 76 32.02 44.64 11.39
N THR A 77 32.31 43.88 12.46
CA THR A 77 33.58 43.95 13.18
C THR A 77 34.56 42.83 12.83
N SER A 78 34.14 41.82 12.05
CA SER A 78 34.97 40.65 11.74
C SER A 78 34.71 40.11 10.31
N PRO A 79 35.72 40.16 9.42
CA PRO A 79 35.59 39.60 8.07
C PRO A 79 35.38 38.08 8.07
N GLU A 80 35.93 37.36 9.08
CA GLU A 80 35.77 35.91 9.22
C GLU A 80 34.32 35.50 9.54
N ILE A 81 33.66 36.27 10.42
CA ILE A 81 32.23 36.07 10.72
C ILE A 81 31.37 36.38 9.49
N THR A 82 31.73 37.44 8.74
CA THR A 82 31.02 37.81 7.52
C THR A 82 31.10 36.71 6.47
N GLU A 83 32.29 36.14 6.25
CA GLU A 83 32.49 35.01 5.33
C GLU A 83 31.72 33.76 5.77
N PHE A 84 31.74 33.43 7.06
CA PHE A 84 30.96 32.31 7.61
C PHE A 84 29.45 32.48 7.43
N LEU A 85 28.93 33.70 7.63
CA LEU A 85 27.50 33.98 7.43
C LEU A 85 27.08 33.95 5.96
N LEU A 86 28.00 34.26 5.04
CA LEU A 86 27.79 34.14 3.60
C LEU A 86 27.79 32.67 3.15
N ASN A 87 28.65 31.84 3.73
CA ASN A 87 28.83 30.42 3.39
C ASN A 87 28.50 29.51 4.58
N LEU A 88 27.26 29.58 5.08
CA LEU A 88 26.82 28.77 6.23
C LEU A 88 26.87 27.27 5.90
N PRO A 89 27.63 26.45 6.67
CA PRO A 89 27.61 25.01 6.51
C PRO A 89 26.21 24.45 6.83
N ASP A 90 25.83 23.34 6.20
CA ASP A 90 24.46 22.79 6.27
C ASP A 90 23.86 22.68 7.68
N PRO A 91 24.59 22.22 8.73
CA PRO A 91 24.05 22.14 10.09
C PRO A 91 23.66 23.49 10.71
N PHE A 92 24.15 24.61 10.14
CA PHE A 92 23.90 25.97 10.62
C PHE A 92 22.90 26.76 9.75
N GLN A 93 22.45 26.21 8.61
CA GLN A 93 21.50 26.88 7.72
C GLN A 93 20.09 26.94 8.31
N ALA A 94 19.70 25.89 9.02
CA ALA A 94 18.43 25.69 9.70
C ALA A 94 18.65 25.46 11.22
N THR A 95 17.62 25.01 11.95
CA THR A 95 17.84 24.48 13.30
C THR A 95 18.54 23.11 13.22
N ILE A 96 19.32 22.73 14.24
CA ILE A 96 19.98 21.40 14.24
C ILE A 96 18.93 20.28 14.18
N LYS A 97 17.76 20.48 14.80
CA LYS A 97 16.66 19.53 14.73
C LYS A 97 16.16 19.32 13.30
N GLU A 98 15.97 20.39 12.53
CA GLU A 98 15.56 20.29 11.12
C GLU A 98 16.62 19.57 10.29
N TYR A 99 17.90 19.91 10.49
CA TYR A 99 18.99 19.23 9.81
C TYR A 99 19.04 17.72 10.13
N VAL A 100 18.85 17.36 11.41
CA VAL A 100 18.77 15.95 11.83
C VAL A 100 17.60 15.23 11.14
N VAL A 101 16.45 15.90 11.06
CA VAL A 101 15.26 15.36 10.38
C VAL A 101 15.53 15.08 8.91
N GLU A 102 16.04 16.07 8.18
CA GLU A 102 16.27 15.97 6.74
C GLU A 102 17.34 14.94 6.40
N LYS A 103 18.46 14.94 7.13
CA LYS A 103 19.59 14.06 6.86
C LYS A 103 19.38 12.62 7.33
N PHE A 104 18.77 12.42 8.50
CA PHE A 104 18.73 11.11 9.15
C PHE A 104 17.34 10.51 9.30
N LEU A 105 16.30 11.30 9.56
CA LEU A 105 15.00 10.77 9.99
C LEU A 105 14.03 10.53 8.84
N ASN A 106 14.00 11.40 7.83
CA ASN A 106 13.03 11.33 6.73
C ASN A 106 13.08 10.01 5.94
N ARG A 107 14.25 9.36 5.85
CA ARG A 107 14.41 8.04 5.20
C ARG A 107 13.65 6.90 5.89
N PHE A 108 13.22 7.08 7.15
CA PHE A 108 12.45 6.08 7.89
C PHE A 108 10.94 6.24 7.74
N ILE A 109 10.48 7.31 7.07
CA ILE A 109 9.06 7.51 6.82
C ILE A 109 8.63 6.49 5.76
N PRO A 110 7.65 5.62 6.07
CA PRO A 110 7.16 4.69 5.06
C PRO A 110 6.48 5.46 3.93
N LYS A 111 6.53 4.89 2.74
CA LYS A 111 5.77 5.43 1.61
C LYS A 111 4.33 4.94 1.72
N PHE A 112 3.40 5.88 1.57
CA PHE A 112 1.98 5.59 1.58
C PHE A 112 1.46 5.62 0.16
N VAL A 113 0.85 4.51 -0.26
CA VAL A 113 0.12 4.46 -1.52
C VAL A 113 -1.36 4.34 -1.20
N TYR A 114 -2.10 5.32 -1.68
CA TYR A 114 -3.55 5.35 -1.61
C TYR A 114 -4.12 4.85 -2.94
N PHE A 115 -5.09 3.94 -2.87
CA PHE A 115 -5.80 3.46 -4.04
C PHE A 115 -7.30 3.49 -3.76
N ASP A 116 -8.05 4.14 -4.64
CA ASP A 116 -9.51 4.22 -4.56
C ASP A 116 -10.19 3.54 -5.76
N ASP A 117 -11.52 3.57 -5.77
CA ASP A 117 -12.34 2.88 -6.75
C ASP A 117 -12.31 3.52 -8.16
N TYR A 118 -11.68 4.69 -8.35
CA TYR A 118 -11.66 5.44 -9.60
C TYR A 118 -10.41 5.23 -10.46
N SER A 119 -9.38 4.57 -9.92
CA SER A 119 -8.10 4.32 -10.59
C SER A 119 -8.16 3.18 -11.63
N SER A 120 -9.06 3.26 -12.62
CA SER A 120 -9.25 2.23 -13.65
C SER A 120 -8.43 2.46 -14.92
N MET A 121 -7.76 1.42 -15.42
CA MET A 121 -7.04 1.43 -16.70
C MET A 121 -7.98 1.64 -17.89
N ARG A 122 -7.47 2.34 -18.91
CA ARG A 122 -8.17 2.57 -20.18
C ARG A 122 -8.04 1.34 -21.10
N GLY A 123 -9.11 1.02 -21.82
CA GLY A 123 -9.08 -0.03 -22.85
C GLY A 123 -8.37 0.40 -24.14
N ARG A 124 -8.15 1.70 -24.33
CA ARG A 124 -7.41 2.28 -25.46
C ARG A 124 -6.53 3.42 -24.96
N VAL A 125 -5.27 3.44 -25.38
CA VAL A 125 -4.31 4.48 -25.00
C VAL A 125 -3.67 5.04 -26.27
N SER A 126 -3.68 6.37 -26.42
CA SER A 126 -2.95 7.04 -27.48
C SER A 126 -1.50 7.25 -27.04
N ILE A 127 -0.57 6.59 -27.74
CA ILE A 127 0.86 6.63 -27.39
C ILE A 127 1.42 8.04 -27.60
N GLN A 128 1.04 8.67 -28.71
CA GLN A 128 1.49 10.02 -29.06
C GLN A 128 1.02 11.06 -28.05
N ASP A 129 -0.26 11.00 -27.65
CA ASP A 129 -0.83 11.92 -26.67
C ASP A 129 -0.16 11.79 -25.30
N MET A 130 0.11 10.56 -24.88
CA MET A 130 0.82 10.29 -23.63
C MET A 130 2.25 10.82 -23.66
N MET A 131 2.99 10.62 -24.77
CA MET A 131 4.33 11.18 -24.93
C MET A 131 4.32 12.70 -24.86
N GLU A 132 3.40 13.36 -25.58
CA GLU A 132 3.27 14.83 -25.57
C GLU A 132 2.99 15.37 -24.15
N ARG A 133 2.12 14.71 -23.39
CA ARG A 133 1.81 15.07 -21.99
C ARG A 133 2.99 14.86 -21.04
N ILE A 134 3.77 13.82 -21.26
CA ILE A 134 4.99 13.57 -20.47
C ILE A 134 6.04 14.66 -20.78
N GLU A 135 6.21 15.02 -22.05
CA GLU A 135 7.16 16.07 -22.47
C GLU A 135 6.75 17.47 -22.01
N SER A 136 5.46 17.78 -22.01
CA SER A 136 4.94 19.07 -21.50
C SER A 136 5.02 19.20 -19.98
N GLY A 137 5.25 18.09 -19.26
CA GLY A 137 5.22 18.03 -17.80
C GLY A 137 3.80 18.05 -17.23
N ASP A 138 2.79 17.65 -18.01
CA ASP A 138 1.43 17.52 -17.54
C ASP A 138 1.31 16.36 -16.52
N GLU A 139 0.40 16.50 -15.57
CA GLU A 139 0.19 15.47 -14.56
C GLU A 139 -0.44 14.21 -15.18
N LEU A 140 0.22 13.06 -15.00
CA LEU A 140 -0.34 11.76 -15.36
C LEU A 140 -1.37 11.34 -14.31
N ASP A 141 -2.56 10.99 -14.80
CA ASP A 141 -3.62 10.44 -13.97
C ASP A 141 -3.35 8.96 -13.61
N ASP A 142 -4.18 8.39 -12.76
CA ASP A 142 -4.00 7.03 -12.27
C ASP A 142 -4.09 5.96 -13.38
N ALA A 143 -4.88 6.22 -14.41
CA ALA A 143 -5.01 5.30 -15.54
C ALA A 143 -3.73 5.31 -16.39
N ASP A 144 -3.13 6.48 -16.58
CA ASP A 144 -1.83 6.64 -17.22
C ASP A 144 -0.72 5.97 -16.39
N ARG A 145 -0.71 6.17 -15.07
CA ARG A 145 0.25 5.50 -14.15
C ARG A 145 0.11 3.99 -14.21
N SER A 146 -1.11 3.46 -14.19
CA SER A 146 -1.38 2.01 -14.30
C SER A 146 -0.98 1.45 -15.67
N PHE A 147 -1.06 2.25 -16.72
CA PHE A 147 -0.57 1.88 -18.04
C PHE A 147 0.97 1.89 -18.12
N MET A 148 1.63 2.93 -17.61
CA MET A 148 3.10 2.96 -17.52
C MET A 148 3.63 1.80 -16.67
N SER A 149 2.93 1.50 -15.58
CA SER A 149 3.17 0.34 -14.72
C SER A 149 3.20 -0.97 -15.50
N LEU A 150 2.21 -1.17 -16.36
CA LEU A 150 2.11 -2.32 -17.25
C LEU A 150 3.32 -2.39 -18.20
N LEU A 151 3.73 -1.27 -18.80
CA LEU A 151 4.89 -1.23 -19.69
C LEU A 151 6.21 -1.53 -18.98
N THR A 152 6.40 -1.01 -17.76
CA THR A 152 7.57 -1.32 -16.92
C THR A 152 7.66 -2.80 -16.61
N VAL A 153 6.55 -3.43 -16.23
CA VAL A 153 6.48 -4.89 -16.00
C VAL A 153 6.77 -5.68 -17.28
N ALA A 154 6.36 -5.13 -18.43
CA ALA A 154 6.63 -5.71 -19.74
C ALA A 154 8.08 -5.53 -20.21
N GLY A 155 8.86 -4.62 -19.59
CA GLY A 155 10.18 -4.23 -20.08
C GLY A 155 10.11 -3.43 -21.40
N ILE A 156 9.03 -2.67 -21.61
CA ILE A 156 8.79 -1.89 -22.82
C ILE A 156 8.92 -0.41 -22.49
N GLU A 157 9.68 0.34 -23.30
CA GLU A 157 9.68 1.79 -23.22
C GLU A 157 8.56 2.37 -24.09
N LEU A 158 7.98 3.49 -23.66
CA LEU A 158 6.87 4.13 -24.38
C LEU A 158 7.27 4.52 -25.82
N VAL A 159 8.54 4.89 -26.03
CA VAL A 159 9.09 5.22 -27.34
C VAL A 159 9.06 4.04 -28.31
N ASP A 160 9.25 2.81 -27.82
CA ASP A 160 9.22 1.59 -28.65
C ASP A 160 7.83 1.35 -29.25
N LEU A 161 6.77 1.82 -28.58
CA LEU A 161 5.39 1.73 -29.07
C LEU A 161 5.09 2.73 -30.19
N SER A 162 5.95 3.74 -30.39
CA SER A 162 5.83 4.71 -31.47
C SER A 162 6.63 4.33 -32.72
N ASP A 163 7.69 3.52 -32.56
CA ASP A 163 8.59 3.11 -33.64
C ASP A 163 8.08 1.84 -34.36
N GLN A 164 7.84 1.94 -35.66
CA GLN A 164 7.33 0.82 -36.48
C GLN A 164 8.43 -0.19 -36.87
N THR A 165 9.71 0.13 -36.66
CA THR A 165 10.82 -0.75 -37.07
C THR A 165 11.01 -1.97 -36.16
N SER A 166 10.47 -1.92 -34.93
CA SER A 166 10.57 -2.96 -33.91
C SER A 166 9.26 -3.75 -33.71
N PHE A 167 8.31 -3.69 -34.64
CA PHE A 167 6.95 -4.23 -34.49
C PHE A 167 6.89 -5.67 -33.93
N GLU A 168 7.67 -6.59 -34.47
CA GLU A 168 7.71 -8.00 -34.02
C GLU A 168 8.28 -8.13 -32.59
N PHE A 169 9.32 -7.35 -32.28
CA PHE A 169 9.93 -7.34 -30.95
C PHE A 169 8.97 -6.78 -29.90
N VAL A 170 8.34 -5.64 -30.19
CA VAL A 170 7.36 -4.98 -29.32
C VAL A 170 6.15 -5.88 -29.12
N THR A 171 5.66 -6.53 -30.19
CA THR A 171 4.55 -7.47 -30.11
C THR A 171 4.88 -8.66 -29.22
N ALA A 172 6.07 -9.26 -29.37
CA ALA A 172 6.53 -10.34 -28.50
C ALA A 172 6.62 -9.92 -27.02
N GLN A 173 7.11 -8.70 -26.72
CA GLN A 173 7.14 -8.18 -25.34
C GLN A 173 5.74 -7.94 -24.79
N LEU A 174 4.83 -7.37 -25.59
CA LEU A 174 3.44 -7.17 -25.20
C LEU A 174 2.73 -8.50 -24.95
N GLU A 175 2.95 -9.52 -25.77
CA GLU A 175 2.42 -10.86 -25.55
C GLU A 175 2.97 -11.50 -24.27
N ALA A 176 4.28 -11.40 -24.02
CA ALA A 176 4.89 -11.90 -22.79
C ALA A 176 4.29 -11.21 -21.54
N ALA A 177 4.11 -9.89 -21.60
CA ALA A 177 3.47 -9.13 -20.53
C ALA A 177 2.00 -9.53 -20.33
N ALA A 178 1.24 -9.69 -21.42
CA ALA A 178 -0.13 -10.15 -21.39
C ALA A 178 -0.25 -11.53 -20.73
N ILE A 179 0.67 -12.45 -21.03
CA ILE A 179 0.71 -13.79 -20.43
C ILE A 179 0.99 -13.69 -18.93
N ASN A 180 2.03 -12.94 -18.53
CA ASN A 180 2.40 -12.78 -17.13
C ASN A 180 1.26 -12.19 -16.30
N ILE A 181 0.63 -11.13 -16.79
CA ILE A 181 -0.45 -10.46 -16.06
C ILE A 181 -1.72 -11.29 -16.07
N SER A 182 -2.05 -11.94 -17.20
CA SER A 182 -3.16 -12.92 -17.22
C SER A 182 -2.93 -13.99 -16.15
N SER A 183 -1.72 -14.54 -16.06
CA SER A 183 -1.42 -15.59 -15.09
C SER A 183 -1.55 -15.12 -13.63
N GLU A 184 -1.17 -13.88 -13.33
CA GLU A 184 -1.27 -13.33 -11.98
C GLU A 184 -2.72 -12.99 -11.64
N VAL A 185 -3.44 -12.31 -12.54
CA VAL A 185 -4.84 -11.92 -12.35
C VAL A 185 -5.74 -13.15 -12.21
N PHE A 186 -5.63 -14.12 -13.13
CA PHE A 186 -6.50 -15.31 -13.13
C PHE A 186 -6.13 -16.35 -12.07
N ARG A 187 -4.97 -16.22 -11.39
CA ARG A 187 -4.69 -17.00 -10.18
C ARG A 187 -5.67 -16.65 -9.05
N PHE A 188 -6.10 -15.39 -8.98
CA PHE A 188 -6.98 -14.92 -7.92
C PHE A 188 -8.42 -14.74 -8.41
N TRP A 189 -8.64 -14.44 -9.68
CA TRP A 189 -9.98 -14.29 -10.26
C TRP A 189 -10.62 -15.64 -10.61
N ASN A 190 -11.34 -16.25 -9.66
CA ASN A 190 -11.92 -17.59 -9.87
C ASN A 190 -13.25 -17.58 -10.65
N GLN A 191 -13.76 -16.42 -11.06
CA GLN A 191 -15.04 -16.33 -11.77
C GLN A 191 -14.93 -16.74 -13.25
N SER A 192 -13.73 -16.71 -13.83
CA SER A 192 -13.52 -17.16 -15.21
C SER A 192 -12.05 -17.51 -15.45
N ASP A 193 -11.79 -18.79 -15.71
CA ASP A 193 -10.51 -19.39 -16.09
C ASP A 193 -10.25 -19.35 -17.61
N GLN A 194 -11.22 -18.85 -18.38
CA GLN A 194 -11.26 -18.87 -19.85
C GLN A 194 -11.02 -17.48 -20.46
N LEU A 195 -10.42 -16.56 -19.70
CA LEU A 195 -10.12 -15.22 -20.15
C LEU A 195 -8.62 -15.06 -20.35
N ARG A 196 -8.23 -14.31 -21.38
CA ARG A 196 -6.83 -13.98 -21.66
C ARG A 196 -6.72 -12.52 -22.06
N VAL A 197 -5.70 -11.85 -21.54
CA VAL A 197 -5.36 -10.48 -21.95
C VAL A 197 -4.72 -10.53 -23.33
N GLN A 198 -5.09 -9.57 -24.18
CA GLN A 198 -4.43 -9.32 -25.45
C GLN A 198 -4.15 -7.83 -25.58
N PHE A 199 -2.92 -7.51 -25.97
CA PHE A 199 -2.55 -6.17 -26.39
C PHE A 199 -2.37 -6.17 -27.91
N SER A 200 -2.83 -5.12 -28.57
CA SER A 200 -2.60 -4.94 -29.99
C SER A 200 -2.37 -3.46 -30.29
N LEU A 201 -1.30 -3.16 -31.01
CA LEU A 201 -1.03 -1.82 -31.51
C LEU A 201 -1.74 -1.62 -32.85
N GLY A 202 -2.47 -0.53 -33.00
CA GLY A 202 -3.19 -0.16 -34.22
C GLY A 202 -3.01 1.30 -34.58
N ALA A 203 -3.28 1.65 -35.83
CA ALA A 203 -3.36 3.06 -36.23
C ALA A 203 -4.65 3.68 -35.69
N ALA A 204 -4.57 4.96 -35.30
CA ALA A 204 -5.74 5.73 -34.89
C ALA A 204 -6.77 5.87 -36.02
N ASN A 205 -8.03 5.96 -35.63
CA ASN A 205 -9.12 6.26 -36.56
C ASN A 205 -9.40 7.77 -36.56
N PRO A 206 -9.27 8.49 -37.70
CA PRO A 206 -9.54 9.94 -37.76
C PRO A 206 -10.95 10.34 -37.30
N ASP A 207 -11.92 9.43 -37.37
CA ASP A 207 -13.31 9.65 -36.95
C ASP A 207 -13.55 9.48 -35.44
N ASP A 208 -12.58 8.92 -34.69
CA ASP A 208 -12.68 8.79 -33.24
C ASP A 208 -12.55 10.16 -32.55
N PRO A 209 -13.04 10.33 -31.31
CA PRO A 209 -12.78 11.54 -30.53
C PRO A 209 -11.30 11.63 -30.14
N ALA A 210 -10.76 12.86 -30.10
CA ALA A 210 -9.44 13.10 -29.52
C ALA A 210 -9.38 12.60 -28.05
N PRO A 211 -8.25 12.02 -27.60
CA PRO A 211 -6.96 11.91 -28.30
C PRO A 211 -6.76 10.63 -29.14
N LEU A 212 -7.81 9.82 -29.34
CA LEU A 212 -7.72 8.51 -30.02
C LEU A 212 -7.72 8.60 -31.56
N ASN A 213 -7.69 9.81 -32.10
CA ASN A 213 -7.87 10.10 -33.52
C ASN A 213 -6.57 10.34 -34.30
N ARG A 214 -5.41 10.20 -33.65
CA ARG A 214 -4.09 10.40 -34.22
C ARG A 214 -3.06 9.41 -33.68
N GLY A 215 -2.04 9.10 -34.49
CA GLY A 215 -0.88 8.30 -34.09
C GLY A 215 -1.18 6.80 -33.89
N SER A 216 -0.37 6.17 -33.04
CA SER A 216 -0.52 4.76 -32.66
C SER A 216 -1.41 4.63 -31.42
N ILE A 217 -2.37 3.73 -31.48
CA ILE A 217 -3.28 3.39 -30.38
C ILE A 217 -2.95 1.99 -29.90
N LEU A 218 -2.61 1.86 -28.63
CA LEU A 218 -2.58 0.56 -28.00
C LEU A 218 -4.00 0.18 -27.57
N HIS A 219 -4.48 -0.94 -28.08
CA HIS A 219 -5.74 -1.54 -27.67
C HIS A 219 -5.48 -2.64 -26.65
N PHE A 220 -6.15 -2.51 -25.51
CA PHE A 220 -6.23 -3.55 -24.51
C PHE A 220 -7.57 -4.30 -24.66
N ARG A 221 -7.48 -5.59 -24.96
CA ARG A 221 -8.61 -6.47 -25.23
C ARG A 221 -8.59 -7.69 -24.32
N ILE A 222 -9.76 -8.27 -24.10
CA ILE A 222 -9.92 -9.53 -23.37
C ILE A 222 -10.47 -10.57 -24.32
N TRP A 223 -9.68 -11.60 -24.58
CA TRP A 223 -10.09 -12.80 -25.29
C TRP A 223 -10.88 -13.71 -24.36
N ASN A 224 -11.96 -14.29 -24.89
CA ASN A 224 -12.77 -15.27 -24.18
C ASN A 224 -12.76 -16.60 -24.92
N ASP A 225 -12.21 -17.63 -24.30
CA ASP A 225 -12.09 -18.97 -24.89
C ASP A 225 -13.43 -19.70 -25.02
N ARG A 226 -14.41 -19.36 -24.20
CA ARG A 226 -15.76 -19.93 -24.33
C ARG A 226 -16.47 -19.47 -25.58
N HIS A 227 -16.37 -18.17 -25.85
CA HIS A 227 -17.11 -17.49 -26.91
C HIS A 227 -16.28 -17.27 -28.17
N GLN A 228 -14.97 -17.57 -28.13
CA GLN A 228 -14.04 -17.44 -29.24
C GLN A 228 -14.05 -16.02 -29.85
N VAL A 229 -14.12 -15.01 -28.99
CA VAL A 229 -14.19 -13.60 -29.38
C VAL A 229 -13.40 -12.73 -28.40
N SER A 230 -12.83 -11.63 -28.90
CA SER A 230 -12.25 -10.58 -28.06
C SER A 230 -13.20 -9.38 -27.93
N VAL A 231 -13.25 -8.80 -26.74
CA VAL A 231 -13.96 -7.55 -26.47
C VAL A 231 -12.99 -6.50 -25.93
N GLY A 232 -13.35 -5.22 -26.01
CA GLY A 232 -12.57 -4.15 -25.40
C GLY A 232 -12.47 -4.37 -23.88
N PHE A 233 -11.32 -4.06 -23.28
CA PHE A 233 -11.14 -4.19 -21.84
C PHE A 233 -12.16 -3.36 -21.04
N ASP A 234 -12.41 -2.14 -21.49
CA ASP A 234 -13.40 -1.19 -20.95
C ASP A 234 -14.86 -1.64 -21.13
N GLN A 235 -15.13 -2.64 -21.99
CA GLN A 235 -16.45 -3.23 -22.20
C GLN A 235 -16.75 -4.37 -21.21
N ARG A 236 -15.78 -4.75 -20.36
CA ARG A 236 -15.98 -5.76 -19.31
C ARG A 236 -16.72 -5.15 -18.12
N SER A 237 -17.12 -6.00 -17.16
CA SER A 237 -17.74 -5.52 -15.94
C SER A 237 -16.80 -4.56 -15.20
N LYS A 238 -17.36 -3.51 -14.60
CA LYS A 238 -16.59 -2.53 -13.81
C LYS A 238 -15.69 -3.21 -12.78
N GLY A 239 -16.21 -4.25 -12.12
CA GLY A 239 -15.43 -5.04 -11.17
C GLY A 239 -14.21 -5.73 -11.78
N PHE A 240 -14.34 -6.33 -12.97
CA PHE A 240 -13.20 -6.95 -13.65
C PHE A 240 -12.14 -5.89 -14.02
N VAL A 241 -12.58 -4.78 -14.60
CA VAL A 241 -11.71 -3.65 -14.97
C VAL A 241 -10.96 -3.13 -13.74
N TRP A 242 -11.66 -2.90 -12.64
CA TRP A 242 -11.08 -2.45 -11.38
C TRP A 242 -10.04 -3.44 -10.83
N PHE A 243 -10.40 -4.72 -10.72
CA PHE A 243 -9.52 -5.76 -10.17
C PHE A 243 -8.23 -5.89 -10.98
N PHE A 244 -8.36 -5.86 -12.31
CA PHE A 244 -7.22 -5.94 -13.21
C PHE A 244 -6.32 -4.69 -13.10
N SER A 245 -6.94 -3.51 -13.04
CA SER A 245 -6.22 -2.23 -12.92
C SER A 245 -5.40 -2.21 -11.63
N PHE A 246 -6.00 -2.64 -10.52
CA PHE A 246 -5.33 -2.73 -9.22
C PHE A 246 -4.11 -3.65 -9.24
N ILE A 247 -4.24 -4.86 -9.78
CA ILE A 247 -3.12 -5.81 -9.86
C ILE A 247 -1.99 -5.25 -10.72
N SER A 248 -2.32 -4.62 -11.85
CA SER A 248 -1.34 -4.05 -12.77
C SER A 248 -0.56 -2.90 -12.13
N TYR A 249 -1.29 -1.99 -11.47
CA TYR A 249 -0.69 -0.88 -10.72
C TYR A 249 0.23 -1.40 -9.60
N PHE A 250 -0.22 -2.39 -8.83
CA PHE A 250 0.59 -2.93 -7.74
C PHE A 250 1.83 -3.69 -8.23
N ALA A 251 1.77 -4.35 -9.39
CA ALA A 251 2.92 -5.04 -9.97
C ALA A 251 4.10 -4.08 -10.21
N HIS A 252 3.81 -2.84 -10.62
CA HIS A 252 4.82 -1.80 -10.83
C HIS A 252 5.37 -1.20 -9.54
N LEU A 253 4.52 -0.92 -8.54
CA LEU A 253 4.99 -0.43 -7.24
C LEU A 253 6.06 -1.34 -6.63
N ARG A 254 5.96 -2.65 -6.87
CA ARG A 254 6.97 -3.62 -6.44
C ARG A 254 8.31 -3.51 -7.16
N MET A 255 8.34 -2.99 -8.38
CA MET A 255 9.57 -2.84 -9.17
C MET A 255 10.31 -1.57 -8.80
N GLU A 256 9.60 -0.49 -8.48
CA GLU A 256 10.22 0.79 -8.15
C GLU A 256 10.61 0.92 -6.67
N GLU A 257 9.94 0.21 -5.76
CA GLU A 257 10.08 0.44 -4.32
C GLU A 257 10.60 -0.81 -3.57
N GLU A 258 11.88 -0.80 -3.21
CA GLU A 258 12.50 -1.82 -2.36
C GLU A 258 12.14 -1.70 -0.85
N ALA A 259 11.45 -0.64 -0.41
CA ALA A 259 11.34 -0.31 1.01
C ALA A 259 9.92 0.05 1.50
N ASN A 260 9.55 -0.52 2.67
CA ASN A 260 8.54 -0.09 3.64
C ASN A 260 7.30 0.64 3.08
N LEU A 261 6.54 -0.06 2.23
CA LEU A 261 5.28 0.41 1.68
C LEU A 261 4.11 0.16 2.65
N ILE A 262 3.26 1.17 2.83
CA ILE A 262 1.94 1.05 3.46
C ILE A 262 0.88 1.32 2.40
N LEU A 263 0.05 0.31 2.12
CA LEU A 263 -1.10 0.40 1.23
C LEU A 263 -2.33 0.84 2.02
N LEU A 264 -2.96 1.90 1.56
CA LEU A 264 -4.22 2.44 2.07
C LEU A 264 -5.29 2.23 0.98
N LEU A 265 -6.24 1.33 1.23
CA LEU A 265 -7.31 1.01 0.27
C LEU A 265 -8.64 1.46 0.84
N ASP A 266 -9.33 2.37 0.16
CA ASP A 266 -10.66 2.82 0.59
C ASP A 266 -11.75 2.00 -0.11
N GLU A 267 -12.56 1.30 0.68
CA GLU A 267 -13.61 0.38 0.24
C GLU A 267 -13.24 -0.44 -1.01
N PRO A 268 -12.13 -1.19 -1.00
CA PRO A 268 -11.62 -1.74 -2.24
C PRO A 268 -12.58 -2.77 -2.82
N GLY A 269 -12.93 -2.58 -4.09
CA GLY A 269 -13.74 -3.52 -4.84
C GLY A 269 -15.23 -3.41 -4.56
N LEU A 270 -15.77 -2.20 -4.35
CA LEU A 270 -17.22 -1.98 -4.30
C LEU A 270 -17.91 -2.47 -5.57
N ASN A 271 -17.23 -2.34 -6.71
CA ASN A 271 -17.71 -2.82 -8.00
C ASN A 271 -17.61 -4.36 -8.17
N LEU A 272 -17.03 -5.07 -7.20
CA LEU A 272 -16.91 -6.52 -7.22
C LEU A 272 -18.14 -7.19 -6.59
N HIS A 273 -18.57 -8.30 -7.20
CA HIS A 273 -19.52 -9.19 -6.54
C HIS A 273 -18.86 -9.90 -5.34
N ALA A 274 -19.67 -10.38 -4.40
CA ALA A 274 -19.25 -11.03 -3.15
C ALA A 274 -18.11 -12.07 -3.31
N MET A 275 -18.19 -12.94 -4.32
CA MET A 275 -17.14 -13.94 -4.57
C MET A 275 -15.82 -13.31 -5.05
N ALA A 276 -15.88 -12.27 -5.89
CA ALA A 276 -14.68 -11.54 -6.31
C ALA A 276 -14.06 -10.74 -5.17
N GLN A 277 -14.87 -10.22 -4.24
CA GLN A 277 -14.35 -9.59 -3.01
C GLN A 277 -13.60 -10.60 -2.14
N ALA A 278 -14.15 -11.80 -1.95
CA ALA A 278 -13.45 -12.86 -1.23
C ALA A 278 -12.14 -13.30 -1.92
N ASP A 279 -12.14 -13.33 -3.26
CA ASP A 279 -10.94 -13.57 -4.06
C ASP A 279 -9.91 -12.44 -3.95
N PHE A 280 -10.37 -11.20 -3.90
CA PHE A 280 -9.53 -10.03 -3.66
C PHE A 280 -8.90 -10.05 -2.26
N LEU A 281 -9.66 -10.43 -1.23
CA LEU A 281 -9.12 -10.64 0.12
C LEU A 281 -8.00 -11.69 0.13
N LYS A 282 -8.15 -12.81 -0.61
CA LYS A 282 -7.06 -13.79 -0.76
C LYS A 282 -5.83 -13.19 -1.44
N PHE A 283 -6.02 -12.33 -2.45
CA PHE A 283 -4.91 -11.62 -3.08
C PHE A 283 -4.19 -10.70 -2.08
N ILE A 284 -4.93 -9.95 -1.27
CA ILE A 284 -4.35 -9.13 -0.19
C ILE A 284 -3.46 -9.99 0.71
N GLU A 285 -4.00 -11.08 1.26
CA GLU A 285 -3.29 -11.92 2.24
C GLU A 285 -2.08 -12.64 1.64
N GLN A 286 -2.22 -13.22 0.44
CA GLN A 286 -1.18 -14.07 -0.16
C GLN A 286 -0.14 -13.28 -0.95
N ARG A 287 -0.46 -12.05 -1.37
CA ARG A 287 0.44 -11.23 -2.18
C ARG A 287 0.79 -9.94 -1.47
N LEU A 288 -0.17 -9.05 -1.24
CA LEU A 288 0.13 -7.70 -0.74
C LEU A 288 0.77 -7.73 0.65
N ALA A 289 0.09 -8.37 1.60
CA ALA A 289 0.43 -8.40 3.02
C ALA A 289 1.76 -9.12 3.32
N THR A 290 2.30 -9.88 2.36
CA THR A 290 3.60 -10.57 2.51
C THR A 290 4.80 -9.62 2.45
N LYS A 291 4.66 -8.46 1.81
CA LYS A 291 5.75 -7.50 1.60
C LYS A 291 5.43 -6.10 2.10
N SER A 292 4.15 -5.77 2.26
CA SER A 292 3.68 -4.42 2.56
C SER A 292 2.60 -4.48 3.63
N GLN A 293 2.51 -3.45 4.46
CA GLN A 293 1.38 -3.35 5.37
C GLN A 293 0.16 -2.87 4.59
N VAL A 294 -0.97 -3.56 4.74
CA VAL A 294 -2.23 -3.18 4.08
C VAL A 294 -3.23 -2.75 5.15
N ILE A 295 -3.81 -1.57 4.96
CA ILE A 295 -4.89 -1.02 5.77
C ILE A 295 -6.02 -0.70 4.81
N TYR A 296 -7.21 -1.23 5.07
CA TYR A 296 -8.37 -0.96 4.24
C TYR A 296 -9.63 -0.78 5.06
N THR A 297 -10.55 0.01 4.52
CA THR A 297 -11.93 0.20 5.02
C THR A 297 -12.86 -0.71 4.22
N THR A 298 -13.96 -1.17 4.83
CA THR A 298 -14.98 -1.92 4.09
C THR A 298 -16.30 -1.98 4.83
N HIS A 299 -17.41 -1.85 4.10
CA HIS A 299 -18.73 -2.30 4.54
C HIS A 299 -19.06 -3.74 4.10
N SER A 300 -18.21 -4.39 3.31
CA SER A 300 -18.49 -5.74 2.78
C SER A 300 -18.15 -6.85 3.79
N PRO A 301 -19.11 -7.73 4.13
CA PRO A 301 -18.83 -8.95 4.89
C PRO A 301 -17.78 -9.85 4.23
N PHE A 302 -17.69 -9.84 2.90
CA PHE A 302 -16.79 -10.73 2.14
C PHE A 302 -15.34 -10.24 2.09
N MET A 303 -15.11 -9.00 2.53
CA MET A 303 -13.79 -8.41 2.73
C MET A 303 -13.30 -8.53 4.18
N ILE A 304 -14.01 -9.29 5.03
CA ILE A 304 -13.61 -9.55 6.42
C ILE A 304 -12.97 -10.94 6.52
N ASP A 305 -11.71 -11.00 6.94
CA ASP A 305 -11.06 -12.27 7.26
C ASP A 305 -11.51 -12.77 8.63
N SER A 306 -12.42 -13.74 8.60
CA SER A 306 -12.98 -14.38 9.77
C SER A 306 -11.97 -15.21 10.58
N ASN A 307 -10.86 -15.63 9.98
CA ASN A 307 -9.80 -16.35 10.71
C ASN A 307 -8.93 -15.41 11.55
N ASN A 308 -9.01 -14.10 11.32
CA ASN A 308 -8.14 -13.13 11.98
C ASN A 308 -8.90 -11.89 12.47
N LEU A 309 -10.00 -12.11 13.20
CA LEU A 309 -10.84 -11.04 13.74
C LEU A 309 -10.08 -10.04 14.63
N GLN A 310 -8.97 -10.43 15.24
CA GLN A 310 -8.10 -9.53 16.01
C GLN A 310 -7.53 -8.37 15.18
N ARG A 311 -7.53 -8.49 13.85
CA ARG A 311 -7.12 -7.42 12.92
C ARG A 311 -8.22 -6.40 12.65
N VAL A 312 -9.48 -6.78 12.86
CA VAL A 312 -10.63 -5.90 12.60
C VAL A 312 -10.67 -4.75 13.60
N ARG A 313 -10.99 -3.56 13.10
CA ARG A 313 -11.25 -2.36 13.88
C ARG A 313 -12.63 -1.86 13.50
N MET A 314 -13.51 -1.78 14.48
CA MET A 314 -14.84 -1.18 14.29
C MET A 314 -14.72 0.32 14.47
N VAL A 315 -15.37 1.07 13.59
CA VAL A 315 -15.40 2.54 13.61
C VAL A 315 -16.85 2.96 13.77
N GLN A 316 -17.13 3.71 14.83
CA GLN A 316 -18.48 4.16 15.18
C GLN A 316 -18.46 5.66 15.44
N ASP A 317 -19.47 6.40 14.98
CA ASP A 317 -19.68 7.79 15.35
C ASP A 317 -20.71 7.89 16.48
N LEU A 318 -20.29 8.39 17.65
CA LEU A 318 -21.17 8.59 18.81
C LEU A 318 -21.49 10.06 18.99
N VAL A 319 -22.78 10.39 19.13
CA VAL A 319 -23.30 11.77 19.26
C VAL A 319 -22.51 12.61 20.28
N ASP A 320 -22.16 12.05 21.44
CA ASP A 320 -21.51 12.78 22.53
C ASP A 320 -19.97 12.64 22.57
N ARG A 321 -19.39 11.75 21.76
CA ARG A 321 -17.95 11.40 21.83
C ARG A 321 -17.23 11.47 20.48
N GLY A 322 -17.95 11.72 19.40
CA GLY A 322 -17.43 11.66 18.04
C GLY A 322 -17.03 10.23 17.63
N THR A 323 -16.11 10.14 16.68
CA THR A 323 -15.66 8.86 16.13
C THR A 323 -14.79 8.09 17.11
N ILE A 324 -15.18 6.85 17.40
CA ILE A 324 -14.46 5.91 18.25
C ILE A 324 -14.06 4.69 17.43
N ILE A 325 -12.84 4.25 17.64
CA ILE A 325 -12.27 3.05 17.03
C ILE A 325 -12.09 2.00 18.12
N THR A 326 -12.68 0.82 17.94
CA THR A 326 -12.58 -0.27 18.91
C THR A 326 -12.17 -1.59 18.28
N ARG A 327 -11.63 -2.49 19.10
CA ARG A 327 -11.36 -3.89 18.76
C ARG A 327 -12.45 -4.82 19.27
N ASP A 328 -13.34 -4.31 20.12
CA ASP A 328 -14.45 -5.09 20.63
C ASP A 328 -15.41 -5.34 19.47
N THR A 329 -15.66 -6.61 19.17
CA THR A 329 -16.53 -7.05 18.08
C THR A 329 -17.95 -7.33 18.56
N VAL A 330 -18.25 -7.17 19.85
CA VAL A 330 -19.51 -7.60 20.48
C VAL A 330 -20.27 -6.42 21.10
N SER A 331 -19.58 -5.42 21.65
CA SER A 331 -20.22 -4.33 22.42
C SER A 331 -20.59 -3.05 21.63
N ASN A 332 -20.58 -3.08 20.30
CA ASN A 332 -20.99 -1.94 19.47
C ASN A 332 -22.48 -1.99 19.09
N ASP A 333 -22.98 -0.91 18.47
CA ASP A 333 -24.33 -0.88 17.92
C ASP A 333 -24.52 -1.94 16.81
N ALA A 334 -25.78 -2.29 16.58
CA ALA A 334 -26.13 -3.36 15.65
C ALA A 334 -25.65 -3.12 14.22
N ASP A 335 -25.65 -1.86 13.75
CA ASP A 335 -25.29 -1.52 12.37
C ASP A 335 -23.78 -1.64 12.16
N THR A 336 -22.98 -1.20 13.15
CA THR A 336 -21.51 -1.33 13.12
C THR A 336 -21.05 -2.80 13.12
N VAL A 337 -21.73 -3.66 13.90
CA VAL A 337 -21.35 -5.09 14.00
C VAL A 337 -21.93 -5.92 12.84
N TYR A 338 -22.94 -5.41 12.13
CA TYR A 338 -23.69 -6.15 11.12
C TYR A 338 -22.81 -6.83 10.06
N PRO A 339 -21.83 -6.16 9.41
CA PRO A 339 -21.00 -6.82 8.39
C PRO A 339 -20.25 -8.04 8.93
N LEU A 340 -19.76 -7.95 10.17
CA LEU A 340 -19.08 -9.05 10.84
C LEU A 340 -20.06 -10.20 11.17
N LEU A 341 -21.27 -9.89 11.65
CA LEU A 341 -22.30 -10.91 11.91
C LEU A 341 -22.68 -11.65 10.64
N VAL A 342 -22.87 -10.95 9.53
CA VAL A 342 -23.18 -11.56 8.23
C VAL A 342 -22.04 -12.48 7.80
N ARG A 343 -20.78 -12.05 7.93
CA ARG A 343 -19.62 -12.88 7.57
C ARG A 343 -19.56 -14.17 8.39
N LEU A 344 -19.68 -14.07 9.72
CA LEU A 344 -19.62 -15.22 10.62
C LEU A 344 -20.81 -16.16 10.40
N SER A 345 -22.00 -15.61 10.18
CA SER A 345 -23.20 -16.39 9.88
C SER A 345 -23.07 -17.14 8.56
N TYR A 346 -22.54 -16.49 7.52
CA TYR A 346 -22.29 -17.10 6.23
C TYR A 346 -21.29 -18.26 6.33
N GLU A 347 -20.16 -18.07 7.02
CA GLU A 347 -19.16 -19.12 7.19
C GLU A 347 -19.67 -20.29 8.03
N THR A 348 -20.45 -20.00 9.07
CA THR A 348 -21.14 -21.00 9.88
C THR A 348 -22.11 -21.80 9.01
N ALA A 349 -22.94 -21.14 8.21
CA ALA A 349 -23.88 -21.80 7.29
C ALA A 349 -23.14 -22.65 6.23
N GLN A 350 -22.05 -22.15 5.64
CA GLN A 350 -21.21 -22.92 4.71
C GLN A 350 -20.66 -24.19 5.37
N THR A 351 -20.16 -24.08 6.59
CA THR A 351 -19.63 -25.22 7.34
C THR A 351 -20.73 -26.21 7.71
N LEU A 352 -21.90 -25.73 8.15
CA LEU A 352 -23.02 -26.57 8.58
C LEU A 352 -23.69 -27.31 7.43
N PHE A 353 -23.94 -26.63 6.31
CA PHE A 353 -24.81 -27.11 5.24
C PHE A 353 -24.06 -27.62 4.01
N LEU A 354 -22.80 -27.20 3.79
CA LEU A 354 -22.05 -27.48 2.57
C LEU A 354 -20.76 -28.28 2.79
N ALA A 355 -20.34 -28.52 4.04
CA ALA A 355 -19.21 -29.42 4.28
C ALA A 355 -19.61 -30.86 3.93
N PRO A 356 -18.78 -31.59 3.16
CA PRO A 356 -19.13 -32.93 2.65
C PRO A 356 -19.22 -34.01 3.76
N HIS A 357 -18.73 -33.72 4.97
CA HIS A 357 -18.62 -34.65 6.08
C HIS A 357 -19.00 -33.96 7.40
N CYS A 358 -20.29 -33.83 7.67
CA CYS A 358 -20.81 -33.30 8.94
C CYS A 358 -21.30 -34.44 9.84
N LEU A 359 -20.84 -34.46 11.10
CA LEU A 359 -21.38 -35.31 12.15
C LEU A 359 -22.19 -34.43 13.12
N MET A 360 -23.50 -34.45 12.99
CA MET A 360 -24.40 -33.73 13.88
C MET A 360 -24.57 -34.49 15.20
N VAL A 361 -24.40 -33.79 16.32
CA VAL A 361 -24.50 -34.34 17.68
C VAL A 361 -25.49 -33.54 18.51
N ASN A 362 -26.01 -34.13 19.58
CA ASN A 362 -27.11 -33.52 20.33
C ASN A 362 -26.67 -32.30 21.13
N SER A 363 -25.44 -32.30 21.64
CA SER A 363 -24.96 -31.28 22.57
C SER A 363 -23.48 -30.96 22.39
N SER A 364 -23.05 -29.81 22.92
CA SER A 364 -21.63 -29.46 23.01
C SER A 364 -20.82 -30.47 23.83
N ALA A 365 -21.47 -31.17 24.77
CA ALA A 365 -20.83 -32.25 25.54
C ALA A 365 -20.44 -33.43 24.63
N ASP A 366 -21.26 -33.78 23.64
CA ASP A 366 -20.96 -34.84 22.69
C ASP A 366 -19.77 -34.49 21.79
N LEU A 367 -19.67 -33.22 21.38
CA LEU A 367 -18.51 -32.72 20.62
C LEU A 367 -17.22 -32.87 21.42
N VAL A 368 -17.21 -32.40 22.67
CA VAL A 368 -16.05 -32.50 23.55
C VAL A 368 -15.70 -33.96 23.81
N TYR A 369 -16.72 -34.80 24.04
CA TYR A 369 -16.53 -36.23 24.25
C TYR A 369 -15.85 -36.91 23.05
N ILE A 370 -16.33 -36.64 21.82
CA ILE A 370 -15.75 -37.22 20.59
C ILE A 370 -14.32 -36.75 20.36
N GLN A 371 -14.02 -35.46 20.61
CA GLN A 371 -12.66 -34.93 20.48
C GLN A 371 -11.70 -35.60 21.47
N VAL A 372 -12.06 -35.62 22.76
CA VAL A 372 -11.24 -36.21 23.83
C VAL A 372 -11.07 -37.72 23.61
N LEU A 373 -12.14 -38.43 23.25
CA LEU A 373 -12.08 -39.86 22.95
C LEU A 373 -11.17 -40.13 21.74
N GLY A 374 -11.23 -39.28 20.71
CA GLY A 374 -10.37 -39.37 19.54
C GLY A 374 -8.89 -39.19 19.87
N GLU A 375 -8.55 -38.24 20.74
CA GLU A 375 -7.17 -38.04 21.22
C GLU A 375 -6.69 -39.22 22.05
N LEU A 376 -7.51 -39.74 22.97
CA LEU A 376 -7.19 -40.92 23.77
C LEU A 376 -7.00 -42.17 22.91
N ALA A 377 -7.84 -42.35 21.88
CA ALA A 377 -7.72 -43.44 20.92
C ALA A 377 -6.41 -43.33 20.12
N ALA A 378 -6.08 -42.14 19.62
CA ALA A 378 -4.84 -41.88 18.88
C ALA A 378 -3.60 -42.16 19.74
N ALA A 379 -3.62 -41.77 21.02
CA ALA A 379 -2.54 -42.05 21.97
C ALA A 379 -2.32 -43.56 22.20
N GLN A 380 -3.34 -44.39 21.99
CA GLN A 380 -3.27 -45.85 22.06
C GLN A 380 -3.02 -46.53 20.70
N GLY A 381 -2.69 -45.76 19.65
CA GLY A 381 -2.50 -46.28 18.29
C GLY A 381 -3.80 -46.76 17.62
N LYS A 382 -4.96 -46.38 18.14
CA LYS A 382 -6.28 -46.67 17.57
C LYS A 382 -6.74 -45.55 16.64
N THR A 383 -7.71 -45.85 15.79
CA THR A 383 -8.27 -44.90 14.84
C THR A 383 -9.11 -43.85 15.55
N ARG A 384 -8.81 -42.57 15.30
CA ARG A 384 -9.66 -41.43 15.68
C ARG A 384 -10.67 -41.10 14.58
N LEU A 385 -11.66 -40.26 14.87
CA LEU A 385 -12.54 -39.71 13.85
C LEU A 385 -11.68 -39.09 12.73
N ASP A 386 -11.99 -39.43 11.48
CA ASP A 386 -11.26 -38.92 10.33
C ASP A 386 -11.33 -37.37 10.36
N PRO A 387 -10.19 -36.65 10.30
CA PRO A 387 -10.15 -35.19 10.40
C PRO A 387 -11.00 -34.44 9.39
N ARG A 388 -11.44 -35.12 8.32
CA ARG A 388 -12.37 -34.55 7.34
C ARG A 388 -13.77 -34.31 7.91
N TRP A 389 -14.15 -34.96 9.01
CA TRP A 389 -15.46 -34.81 9.63
C TRP A 389 -15.49 -33.63 10.60
N VAL A 390 -16.46 -32.75 10.41
CA VAL A 390 -16.76 -31.65 11.34
C VAL A 390 -17.88 -32.09 12.27
N VAL A 391 -17.61 -32.11 13.58
CA VAL A 391 -18.60 -32.45 14.62
C VAL A 391 -19.35 -31.19 15.01
N ILE A 392 -20.68 -31.24 15.00
CA ILE A 392 -21.54 -30.06 15.14
C ILE A 392 -22.65 -30.33 16.14
N PRO A 393 -22.72 -29.58 17.27
CA PRO A 393 -23.84 -29.69 18.19
C PRO A 393 -25.09 -28.99 17.63
N VAL A 394 -26.17 -29.74 17.39
CA VAL A 394 -27.42 -29.23 16.78
C VAL A 394 -28.60 -29.14 17.74
N GLY A 395 -28.50 -29.66 18.97
CA GLY A 395 -29.53 -29.43 20.01
C GLY A 395 -30.67 -30.46 20.09
N GLY A 396 -30.44 -31.71 19.65
CA GLY A 396 -31.42 -32.79 19.71
C GLY A 396 -32.41 -32.80 18.54
N ALA A 397 -33.19 -33.86 18.39
CA ALA A 397 -34.05 -34.11 17.22
C ALA A 397 -35.21 -33.12 17.00
N ASN A 398 -35.40 -32.16 17.90
CA ASN A 398 -36.45 -31.14 17.82
C ASN A 398 -35.95 -29.80 17.24
N ASN A 399 -34.64 -29.64 17.04
CA ASN A 399 -34.01 -28.55 16.29
C ASN A 399 -33.77 -29.01 14.84
#